data_AF-F9NW55-F1
#
_entry.id   AF-F9NW55-F1
#
_cell.length_a   1.000
_cell.length_b   1.000
_cell.length_c   1.000
_cell.angle_alpha   90.00
_cell.angle_beta   90.00
_cell.angle_gamma   90.00
#
_symmetry.space_group_name_H-M   'P 1'
#
loop_
_entity.id
_entity.type
_entity.pdbx_description
1 polymer ?
#
loop_
_entity_poly.entity_id
_entity_poly.type
_entity_poly.pdbx_seq_one_letter_code
_entity_poly.pdbx_strand_id
1 'polypeptide(L)'
;MLGLALPPDHPVWTEPEKPIPVELGDTHRIIAAPGWMASGTRQDGIVRVLNIGTGGQDEGELVGEAPLYTSLGFSTATAPPQAGEWKLRSVANVVGLKNRQGWISARSGQKVERCEHIGEVLIGQSSWLAHWVRDGVDEGVGYGARGTVEIGPKIVCAHVCHRGVEVRCVWVDGELSSGAVFMAGWPTNPCDGPESFLEPVTSWRYPRRLVGHQVTGLSKSTTVETLETSLEGEGPYIALVGLGQCGPLPQVNVSDGDVVVSFPGQSIAVLKFDCSRS
;
A
#
# COMPACT_ATOMS: atom_id res chain seq x y z
N MET A 1 -4.25 5.46 27.22
CA MET A 1 -3.09 6.12 27.85
C MET A 1 -2.81 5.68 29.30
N LEU A 2 -3.39 4.59 29.81
CA LEU A 2 -3.16 4.14 31.20
C LEU A 2 -1.72 3.64 31.44
N GLY A 3 -1.05 3.12 30.40
CA GLY A 3 0.33 2.62 30.51
C GLY A 3 1.36 3.67 30.92
N LEU A 4 1.19 4.93 30.50
CA LEU A 4 2.10 6.03 30.87
C LEU A 4 1.91 6.51 32.32
N ALA A 5 0.83 6.10 32.99
CA ALA A 5 0.54 6.46 34.37
C ALA A 5 1.06 5.43 35.39
N LEU A 6 1.74 4.37 34.93
CA LEU A 6 2.29 3.33 35.79
C LEU A 6 3.40 3.90 36.68
N PRO A 7 3.47 3.52 37.98
CA PRO A 7 4.53 3.97 38.89
C PRO A 7 5.94 3.74 38.30
N PRO A 8 6.93 4.58 38.65
CA PRO A 8 8.27 4.50 38.05
C PRO A 8 9.00 3.17 38.32
N ASP A 9 8.64 2.45 39.37
CA ASP A 9 9.17 1.13 39.74
C ASP A 9 8.42 -0.05 39.09
N HIS A 10 7.34 0.21 38.35
CA HIS A 10 6.53 -0.83 37.72
C HIS A 10 7.36 -1.68 36.72
N PRO A 11 7.17 -3.02 36.67
CA PRO A 11 7.90 -3.93 35.78
C PRO A 11 7.96 -3.53 34.30
N VAL A 12 6.92 -2.86 33.79
CA VAL A 12 6.90 -2.34 32.41
C VAL A 12 8.08 -1.39 32.09
N TRP A 13 8.63 -0.71 33.11
CA TRP A 13 9.74 0.23 32.98
C TRP A 13 11.08 -0.37 33.40
N THR A 14 11.05 -1.41 34.24
CA THR A 14 12.24 -1.89 34.96
C THR A 14 12.65 -3.30 34.56
N GLU A 15 11.75 -4.13 34.01
CA GLU A 15 12.14 -5.44 33.50
C GLU A 15 13.05 -5.30 32.27
N PRO A 16 14.07 -6.18 32.13
CA PRO A 16 14.87 -6.22 30.93
C PRO A 16 14.01 -6.47 29.69
N GLU A 17 14.28 -5.70 28.63
CA GLU A 17 13.65 -5.91 27.33
C GLU A 17 13.95 -7.33 26.82
N LYS A 18 12.90 -8.00 26.35
CA LYS A 18 13.00 -9.33 25.73
C LYS A 18 12.83 -9.18 24.23
N PRO A 19 13.41 -10.10 23.43
CA PRO A 19 13.29 -10.00 21.99
C PRO A 19 11.83 -9.93 21.52
N ILE A 20 11.54 -9.00 20.62
CA ILE A 20 10.21 -8.89 20.00
C ILE A 20 10.03 -9.98 18.93
N PRO A 21 8.80 -10.33 18.52
CA PRO A 21 8.56 -11.48 17.63
C PRO A 21 9.37 -11.48 16.34
N VAL A 22 9.57 -10.31 15.71
CA VAL A 22 10.34 -10.20 14.46
C VAL A 22 11.83 -10.52 14.66
N GLU A 23 12.40 -10.33 15.85
CA GLU A 23 13.80 -10.66 16.14
C GLU A 23 14.03 -12.18 16.31
N LEU A 24 12.95 -12.92 16.59
CA LEU A 24 12.98 -14.36 16.78
C LEU A 24 12.81 -15.12 15.45
N GLY A 25 12.06 -14.57 14.49
CA GLY A 25 11.82 -15.22 13.21
C GLY A 25 10.95 -14.39 12.26
N ASP A 26 10.88 -14.86 11.02
CA ASP A 26 9.98 -14.26 10.03
C ASP A 26 8.52 -14.54 10.40
N THR A 27 7.63 -13.60 10.11
CA THR A 27 6.20 -13.70 10.44
C THR A 27 5.35 -13.40 9.22
N HIS A 28 4.34 -14.22 8.99
CA HIS A 28 3.33 -14.03 7.96
C HIS A 28 1.96 -14.16 8.63
N ARG A 29 1.21 -13.07 8.74
CA ARG A 29 -0.04 -13.06 9.52
C ARG A 29 -1.15 -12.29 8.81
N ILE A 30 -2.36 -12.85 8.85
CA ILE A 30 -3.59 -12.15 8.51
C ILE A 30 -4.23 -11.57 9.77
N ILE A 31 -4.65 -10.31 9.68
CA ILE A 31 -5.44 -9.60 10.69
C ILE A 31 -6.80 -9.33 10.04
N ALA A 32 -7.73 -10.28 10.23
CA ALA A 32 -8.97 -10.37 9.47
C ALA A 32 -9.81 -9.08 9.50
N ALA A 33 -10.01 -8.50 10.67
CA ALA A 33 -10.50 -7.13 10.84
C ALA A 33 -9.34 -6.30 11.43
N PRO A 34 -8.87 -5.25 10.73
CA PRO A 34 -9.54 -4.52 9.65
C PRO A 34 -9.13 -4.91 8.21
N GLY A 35 -8.61 -6.13 8.00
CA GLY A 35 -8.20 -6.60 6.67
C GLY A 35 -6.76 -6.22 6.35
N TRP A 36 -5.83 -6.62 7.22
CA TRP A 36 -4.40 -6.38 7.05
C TRP A 36 -3.61 -7.68 6.90
N MET A 37 -2.51 -7.63 6.16
CA MET A 37 -1.53 -8.70 6.10
C MET A 37 -0.19 -8.19 6.63
N ALA A 38 0.40 -8.88 7.59
CA ALA A 38 1.68 -8.52 8.19
C ALA A 38 2.78 -9.48 7.74
N SER A 39 3.85 -8.92 7.19
CA SER A 39 5.08 -9.61 6.79
C SER A 39 6.26 -9.05 7.61
N GLY A 40 6.69 -9.81 8.61
CA GLY A 40 7.88 -9.53 9.41
C GLY A 40 9.09 -10.30 8.90
N THR A 41 10.24 -9.63 8.79
CA THR A 41 11.50 -10.24 8.38
C THR A 41 12.53 -10.09 9.48
N ARG A 42 13.05 -11.20 10.01
CA ARG A 42 14.04 -11.20 11.09
C ARG A 42 15.35 -10.55 10.69
N GLN A 43 15.71 -10.71 9.42
CA GLN A 43 17.00 -10.27 8.91
C GLN A 43 17.19 -8.75 9.03
N ASP A 44 16.13 -7.95 8.92
CA ASP A 44 16.16 -6.50 9.09
C ASP A 44 15.33 -5.99 10.27
N GLY A 45 14.59 -6.86 10.97
CA GLY A 45 13.73 -6.50 12.09
C GLY A 45 12.49 -5.69 11.68
N ILE A 46 12.17 -5.59 10.38
CA ILE A 46 11.08 -4.76 9.90
C ILE A 46 9.79 -5.58 9.80
N VAL A 47 8.70 -5.01 10.30
CA VAL A 47 7.34 -5.49 10.05
C VAL A 47 6.68 -4.59 9.02
N ARG A 48 6.25 -5.16 7.90
CA ARG A 48 5.46 -4.50 6.85
C ARG A 48 4.01 -4.93 6.99
N VAL A 49 3.10 -3.98 6.93
CA VAL A 49 1.66 -4.20 6.97
C VAL A 49 1.07 -3.75 5.64
N LEU A 50 0.47 -4.69 4.92
CA LEU A 50 -0.29 -4.45 3.70
C LEU A 50 -1.75 -4.22 4.07
N ASN A 51 -2.26 -3.04 3.74
CA ASN A 51 -3.59 -2.60 4.11
C ASN A 51 -4.60 -2.95 3.01
N ILE A 52 -5.26 -4.09 3.12
CA ILE A 52 -6.25 -4.54 2.13
C ILE A 52 -7.60 -3.84 2.37
N GLY A 53 -7.97 -3.55 3.61
CA GLY A 53 -9.37 -3.37 3.96
C GLY A 53 -9.83 -2.09 4.64
N THR A 54 -8.99 -1.22 5.19
CA THR A 54 -9.50 -0.04 5.91
C THR A 54 -8.82 1.27 5.52
N GLY A 55 -9.62 2.33 5.48
CA GLY A 55 -9.18 3.72 5.40
C GLY A 55 -9.90 4.59 6.45
N GLY A 56 -10.52 3.95 7.45
CA GLY A 56 -11.35 4.62 8.45
C GLY A 56 -12.78 4.97 7.98
N GLN A 57 -13.17 4.54 6.77
CA GLN A 57 -14.50 4.78 6.19
C GLN A 57 -15.26 3.48 5.96
N ASP A 58 -16.59 3.56 5.90
CA ASP A 58 -17.45 2.44 5.50
C ASP A 58 -17.34 2.17 3.99
N GLU A 59 -17.70 0.96 3.57
CA GLU A 59 -17.71 0.57 2.15
C GLU A 59 -18.59 1.53 1.33
N GLY A 60 -18.07 2.00 0.19
CA GLY A 60 -18.76 2.94 -0.69
C GLY A 60 -18.71 4.42 -0.29
N GLU A 61 -18.16 4.77 0.88
CA GLU A 61 -17.97 6.17 1.24
C GLU A 61 -16.85 6.82 0.39
N LEU A 62 -17.19 7.94 -0.26
CA LEU A 62 -16.31 8.65 -1.20
C LEU A 62 -15.74 9.91 -0.54
N VAL A 63 -14.60 9.76 0.12
CA VAL A 63 -13.84 10.85 0.73
C VAL A 63 -12.43 10.95 0.18
N GLY A 64 -11.84 12.14 0.26
CA GLY A 64 -10.48 12.41 -0.17
C GLY A 64 -9.46 11.58 0.62
N GLU A 65 -8.24 11.57 0.11
CA GLU A 65 -7.16 10.74 0.65
C GLU A 65 -6.73 11.16 2.04
N ALA A 66 -6.41 10.14 2.85
CA ALA A 66 -5.99 10.27 4.22
C ALA A 66 -4.83 9.30 4.48
N PRO A 67 -3.60 9.63 4.04
CA PRO A 67 -2.52 8.64 3.94
C PRO A 67 -2.16 7.92 5.26
N LEU A 68 -2.55 8.47 6.41
CA LEU A 68 -2.40 7.80 7.71
C LEU A 68 -3.23 6.52 7.82
N TYR A 69 -4.34 6.45 7.08
CA TYR A 69 -5.27 5.33 7.08
C TYR A 69 -5.36 4.64 5.71
N THR A 70 -5.24 5.38 4.61
CA THR A 70 -5.55 4.87 3.27
C THR A 70 -4.35 4.27 2.53
N SER A 71 -3.11 4.57 2.94
CA SER A 71 -1.91 3.97 2.34
C SER A 71 -2.01 2.44 2.34
N LEU A 72 -1.58 1.83 1.23
CA LEU A 72 -1.56 0.38 1.00
C LEU A 72 -0.51 -0.34 1.86
N GLY A 73 0.44 0.39 2.43
CA GLY A 73 1.58 -0.16 3.14
C GLY A 73 2.00 0.72 4.32
N PHE A 74 2.14 0.11 5.50
CA PHE A 74 2.72 0.69 6.70
C PHE A 74 3.88 -0.17 7.18
N SER A 75 4.85 0.41 7.89
CA SER A 75 5.92 -0.40 8.48
C SER A 75 6.41 0.18 9.80
N THR A 76 7.17 -0.63 10.53
CA THR A 76 7.89 -0.18 11.73
C THR A 76 9.09 0.73 11.41
N ALA A 77 9.45 0.92 10.14
CA ALA A 77 10.65 1.65 9.71
C ALA A 77 10.35 2.91 8.86
N THR A 78 9.09 3.12 8.47
CA THR A 78 8.66 4.22 7.58
C THR A 78 7.35 4.80 8.06
N ALA A 79 7.08 6.08 7.75
CA ALA A 79 5.82 6.74 8.04
C ALA A 79 5.15 7.24 6.74
N PRO A 80 3.82 7.14 6.62
CA PRO A 80 3.10 7.84 5.57
C PRO A 80 3.41 9.34 5.60
N PRO A 81 3.52 10.02 4.45
CA PRO A 81 3.62 11.47 4.40
C PRO A 81 2.36 12.12 4.98
N GLN A 82 2.53 13.04 5.93
CA GLN A 82 1.44 13.72 6.66
C GLN A 82 1.65 15.24 6.74
N ALA A 83 2.76 15.76 6.20
CA ALA A 83 3.16 17.15 6.35
C ALA A 83 3.72 17.73 5.05
N GLY A 84 4.00 19.03 5.10
CA GLY A 84 4.60 19.76 3.98
C GLY A 84 3.80 19.68 2.69
N GLU A 85 4.50 19.73 1.58
CA GLU A 85 3.96 19.69 0.22
C GLU A 85 3.28 18.37 -0.16
N TRP A 86 3.39 17.35 0.69
CA TRP A 86 2.75 16.04 0.54
C TRP A 86 1.57 15.82 1.49
N LYS A 87 1.21 16.81 2.32
CA LYS A 87 0.05 16.74 3.20
C LYS A 87 -1.20 16.38 2.39
N LEU A 88 -1.90 15.31 2.81
CA LEU A 88 -3.12 14.78 2.17
C LEU A 88 -2.97 14.36 0.69
N ARG A 89 -1.75 14.13 0.20
CA ARG A 89 -1.52 13.66 -1.18
C ARG A 89 -1.23 12.17 -1.24
N SER A 90 -1.77 11.54 -2.28
CA SER A 90 -1.47 10.16 -2.68
C SER A 90 -0.09 10.05 -3.33
N VAL A 91 0.97 9.99 -2.51
CA VAL A 91 2.34 9.96 -3.03
C VAL A 91 3.18 8.78 -2.56
N ALA A 92 2.72 7.99 -1.58
CA ALA A 92 3.44 6.85 -1.03
C ALA A 92 2.50 5.69 -0.71
N ASN A 93 2.93 4.46 -1.03
CA ASN A 93 2.14 3.24 -0.93
C ASN A 93 0.71 3.44 -1.45
N VAL A 94 0.59 3.84 -2.71
CA VAL A 94 -0.71 4.12 -3.32
C VAL A 94 -0.79 3.49 -4.70
N VAL A 95 -2.02 3.15 -5.08
CA VAL A 95 -2.45 2.87 -6.44
C VAL A 95 -3.62 3.80 -6.71
N GLY A 96 -3.60 4.48 -7.86
CA GLY A 96 -4.71 5.34 -8.25
C GLY A 96 -4.68 5.67 -9.74
N LEU A 97 -5.76 6.26 -10.21
CA LEU A 97 -5.86 6.83 -11.54
C LEU A 97 -5.52 8.31 -11.46
N LYS A 98 -4.67 8.77 -12.37
CA LYS A 98 -4.30 10.16 -12.53
C LYS A 98 -5.18 10.80 -13.61
N ASN A 99 -5.95 11.83 -13.26
CA ASN A 99 -6.79 12.55 -14.21
C ASN A 99 -5.98 13.55 -15.05
N ARG A 100 -6.65 14.26 -15.98
CA ARG A 100 -6.06 15.28 -16.85
C ARG A 100 -5.37 16.42 -16.10
N GLN A 101 -5.84 16.74 -14.90
CA GLN A 101 -5.30 17.78 -14.03
C GLN A 101 -4.07 17.29 -13.23
N GLY A 102 -3.72 16.00 -13.36
CA GLY A 102 -2.60 15.39 -12.66
C GLY A 102 -2.92 14.95 -11.23
N TRP A 103 -4.19 14.97 -10.82
CA TRP A 103 -4.62 14.50 -9.50
C TRP A 103 -4.79 12.99 -9.50
N ILE A 104 -4.35 12.36 -8.42
CA ILE A 104 -4.45 10.92 -8.21
C ILE A 104 -5.75 10.64 -7.45
N SER A 105 -6.49 9.64 -7.91
CA SER A 105 -7.76 9.24 -7.32
C SER A 105 -7.59 8.74 -5.89
N ALA A 106 -8.63 8.93 -5.09
CA ALA A 106 -8.74 8.36 -3.77
C ALA A 106 -9.14 6.88 -3.78
N ARG A 107 -8.79 6.19 -2.69
CA ARG A 107 -9.05 4.77 -2.43
C ARG A 107 -10.21 4.50 -1.48
N SER A 108 -10.70 5.51 -0.75
CA SER A 108 -11.70 5.33 0.30
C SER A 108 -12.95 4.58 -0.17
N GLY A 109 -13.63 3.94 0.78
CA GLY A 109 -14.81 3.12 0.51
C GLY A 109 -14.50 1.74 -0.08
N GLN A 110 -13.26 1.25 0.08
CA GLN A 110 -12.84 -0.04 -0.46
C GLN A 110 -13.55 -1.24 0.15
N LYS A 111 -13.77 -2.25 -0.68
CA LYS A 111 -14.29 -3.57 -0.33
C LYS A 111 -13.17 -4.60 -0.34
N VAL A 112 -13.04 -5.39 0.73
CA VAL A 112 -12.13 -6.54 0.77
C VAL A 112 -12.77 -7.72 0.04
N GLU A 113 -12.14 -8.18 -1.04
CA GLU A 113 -12.60 -9.35 -1.80
C GLU A 113 -11.89 -10.64 -1.34
N ARG A 114 -10.63 -10.52 -0.90
CA ARG A 114 -9.79 -11.64 -0.45
C ARG A 114 -8.76 -11.15 0.58
N CYS A 115 -8.53 -11.94 1.62
CA CYS A 115 -7.46 -11.69 2.59
C CYS A 115 -7.12 -13.01 3.30
N GLU A 116 -6.12 -13.73 2.79
CA GLU A 116 -5.80 -15.10 3.20
C GLU A 116 -4.31 -15.41 3.02
N HIS A 117 -3.91 -16.64 3.31
CA HIS A 117 -2.55 -17.11 3.06
C HIS A 117 -2.53 -18.56 2.56
N ILE A 118 -1.51 -18.90 1.77
CA ILE A 118 -1.20 -20.26 1.34
C ILE A 118 0.22 -20.58 1.82
N GLY A 119 0.33 -21.39 2.87
CA GLY A 119 1.60 -21.55 3.58
C GLY A 119 2.07 -20.21 4.12
N GLU A 120 3.24 -19.74 3.70
CA GLU A 120 3.81 -18.44 4.10
C GLU A 120 3.44 -17.29 3.16
N VAL A 121 2.80 -17.58 2.03
CA VAL A 121 2.45 -16.56 1.03
C VAL A 121 1.14 -15.89 1.42
N LEU A 122 1.18 -14.58 1.66
CA LEU A 122 0.02 -13.74 1.97
C LEU A 122 -0.64 -13.27 0.68
N ILE A 123 -1.96 -13.32 0.61
CA ILE A 123 -2.74 -12.93 -0.57
C ILE A 123 -3.89 -12.02 -0.15
N GLY A 124 -3.92 -10.82 -0.69
CA GLY A 124 -4.94 -9.82 -0.41
C GLY A 124 -5.48 -9.21 -1.69
N GLN A 125 -6.78 -8.92 -1.73
CA GLN A 125 -7.41 -8.21 -2.84
C GLN A 125 -8.52 -7.32 -2.31
N SER A 126 -8.55 -6.08 -2.79
CA SER A 126 -9.66 -5.17 -2.56
C SER A 126 -10.01 -4.41 -3.82
N SER A 127 -11.23 -3.88 -3.82
CA SER A 127 -11.74 -3.05 -4.92
C SER A 127 -12.37 -1.77 -4.39
N TRP A 128 -12.30 -0.70 -5.19
CA TRP A 128 -12.91 0.59 -4.86
C TRP A 128 -13.21 1.37 -6.13
N LEU A 129 -14.11 2.36 -6.03
CA LEU A 129 -14.30 3.33 -7.11
C LEU A 129 -13.21 4.38 -7.03
N ALA A 130 -12.42 4.53 -8.09
CA ALA A 130 -11.54 5.68 -8.21
C ALA A 130 -12.39 6.95 -8.15
N HIS A 131 -11.98 7.94 -7.37
CA HIS A 131 -12.69 9.21 -7.34
C HIS A 131 -11.78 10.37 -6.95
N TRP A 132 -12.17 11.58 -7.30
CA TRP A 132 -11.44 12.81 -6.96
C TRP A 132 -12.38 13.74 -6.21
N VAL A 133 -11.97 14.19 -5.02
CA VAL A 133 -12.74 15.15 -4.23
C VAL A 133 -12.25 16.56 -4.51
N ARG A 134 -13.15 17.43 -4.97
CA ARG A 134 -12.96 18.86 -5.21
C ARG A 134 -13.61 19.68 -4.11
N ASP A 135 -13.13 20.90 -3.94
CA ASP A 135 -13.75 21.92 -3.07
C ASP A 135 -13.99 21.40 -1.65
N GLY A 136 -13.00 20.69 -1.10
CA GLY A 136 -13.08 20.09 0.23
C GLY A 136 -13.35 21.16 1.29
N VAL A 137 -14.57 21.19 1.83
CA VAL A 137 -15.03 22.21 2.79
C VAL A 137 -14.54 21.90 4.21
N ASP A 138 -14.15 20.65 4.43
CA ASP A 138 -13.60 20.13 5.67
C ASP A 138 -12.24 19.52 5.35
N GLU A 139 -11.14 20.12 5.85
CA GLU A 139 -9.82 19.48 5.87
C GLU A 139 -9.80 18.35 6.92
N GLY A 140 -10.84 17.49 6.88
CA GLY A 140 -11.21 16.51 7.89
C GLY A 140 -9.98 15.91 8.54
N VAL A 141 -9.71 16.35 9.77
CA VAL A 141 -8.42 16.18 10.43
C VAL A 141 -8.13 14.68 10.55
N GLY A 142 -7.34 14.16 9.61
CA GLY A 142 -6.94 12.76 9.54
C GLY A 142 -7.86 11.80 8.80
N TYR A 143 -9.13 12.10 8.50
CA TYR A 143 -10.10 11.11 7.95
C TYR A 143 -10.53 11.34 6.50
N GLY A 144 -9.86 12.25 5.79
CA GLY A 144 -10.11 12.50 4.37
C GLY A 144 -11.10 13.64 4.14
N ALA A 145 -10.85 14.41 3.07
CA ALA A 145 -11.67 15.59 2.76
C ALA A 145 -13.05 15.21 2.20
N ARG A 146 -14.08 15.95 2.56
CA ARG A 146 -15.43 15.81 1.99
C ARG A 146 -15.75 17.00 1.09
N GLY A 147 -16.33 16.73 -0.07
CA GLY A 147 -16.61 17.75 -1.07
C GLY A 147 -17.29 17.18 -2.31
N THR A 148 -17.19 17.91 -3.42
CA THR A 148 -17.75 17.48 -4.71
C THR A 148 -16.93 16.31 -5.25
N VAL A 149 -17.57 15.17 -5.48
CA VAL A 149 -16.90 13.95 -5.95
C VAL A 149 -17.02 13.81 -7.47
N GLU A 150 -15.88 13.66 -8.14
CA GLU A 150 -15.79 13.17 -9.52
C GLU A 150 -15.47 11.68 -9.48
N ILE A 151 -16.36 10.83 -10.00
CA ILE A 151 -16.19 9.36 -9.99
C ILE A 151 -15.48 8.92 -11.27
N GLY A 152 -14.54 7.99 -11.11
CA GLY A 152 -13.84 7.29 -12.19
C GLY A 152 -14.08 5.77 -12.16
N PRO A 153 -13.34 5.03 -13.00
CA PRO A 153 -13.41 3.57 -13.06
C PRO A 153 -13.18 2.86 -11.73
N LYS A 154 -13.66 1.62 -11.62
CA LYS A 154 -13.36 0.76 -10.47
C LYS A 154 -11.91 0.26 -10.58
N ILE A 155 -11.18 0.34 -9.46
CA ILE A 155 -9.85 -0.26 -9.33
C ILE A 155 -9.99 -1.56 -8.56
N VAL A 156 -9.35 -2.62 -9.05
CA VAL A 156 -9.11 -3.86 -8.31
C VAL A 156 -7.62 -3.98 -8.07
N CYS A 157 -7.21 -3.99 -6.81
CA CYS A 157 -5.81 -4.11 -6.41
C CYS A 157 -5.61 -5.40 -5.64
N ALA A 158 -4.66 -6.21 -6.09
CA ALA A 158 -4.25 -7.45 -5.47
C ALA A 158 -2.77 -7.40 -5.04
N HIS A 159 -2.49 -8.13 -3.98
CA HIS A 159 -1.20 -8.19 -3.31
C HIS A 159 -0.85 -9.66 -3.08
N VAL A 160 0.32 -10.10 -3.54
CA VAL A 160 0.89 -11.40 -3.14
C VAL A 160 2.23 -11.12 -2.47
N CYS A 161 2.39 -11.53 -1.21
CA CYS A 161 3.57 -11.18 -0.43
C CYS A 161 4.19 -12.38 0.26
N HIS A 162 5.52 -12.47 0.20
CA HIS A 162 6.31 -13.42 0.98
C HIS A 162 7.62 -12.75 1.39
N ARG A 163 7.99 -12.86 2.68
CA ARG A 163 9.26 -12.34 3.23
C ARG A 163 9.57 -10.89 2.80
N GLY A 164 8.55 -10.03 2.85
CA GLY A 164 8.67 -8.60 2.58
C GLY A 164 8.69 -8.19 1.10
N VAL A 165 8.71 -9.12 0.15
CA VAL A 165 8.52 -8.83 -1.28
C VAL A 165 7.03 -8.92 -1.61
N GLU A 166 6.49 -7.88 -2.23
CA GLU A 166 5.11 -7.77 -2.65
C GLU A 166 5.02 -7.74 -4.18
N VAL A 167 4.21 -8.60 -4.78
CA VAL A 167 3.68 -8.40 -6.13
C VAL A 167 2.41 -7.58 -6.00
N ARG A 168 2.45 -6.33 -6.45
CA ARG A 168 1.28 -5.44 -6.49
C ARG A 168 0.70 -5.44 -7.89
N CYS A 169 -0.53 -5.92 -8.02
CA CYS A 169 -1.21 -6.10 -9.29
C CYS A 169 -2.51 -5.29 -9.30
N VAL A 170 -2.73 -4.56 -10.39
CA VAL A 170 -3.85 -3.63 -10.52
C VAL A 170 -4.60 -3.91 -11.81
N TRP A 171 -5.92 -4.01 -11.71
CA TRP A 171 -6.83 -3.94 -12.84
C TRP A 171 -7.76 -2.75 -12.70
N VAL A 172 -8.24 -2.26 -13.83
CA VAL A 172 -9.12 -1.10 -13.94
C VAL A 172 -10.34 -1.52 -14.75
N ASP A 173 -11.49 -1.56 -14.11
CA ASP A 173 -12.77 -1.88 -14.73
C ASP A 173 -13.48 -0.58 -15.14
N GLY A 174 -13.45 -0.31 -16.45
CA GLY A 174 -13.98 0.89 -17.08
C GLY A 174 -12.92 1.77 -17.76
N GLU A 175 -13.39 2.80 -18.46
CA GLU A 175 -12.54 3.68 -19.25
C GLU A 175 -12.32 5.05 -18.59
N LEU A 176 -11.13 5.60 -18.77
CA LEU A 176 -10.83 6.99 -18.45
C LEU A 176 -10.33 7.69 -19.71
N SER A 177 -11.18 8.56 -20.28
CA SER A 177 -10.97 9.21 -21.59
C SER A 177 -9.60 9.87 -21.79
N SER A 178 -8.94 10.28 -20.71
CA SER A 178 -7.48 10.34 -20.68
C SER A 178 -7.00 10.37 -19.23
N GLY A 179 -6.22 9.38 -18.85
CA GLY A 179 -5.54 9.34 -17.57
C GLY A 179 -4.43 8.30 -17.57
N ALA A 180 -3.78 8.20 -16.43
CA ALA A 180 -2.67 7.27 -16.23
C ALA A 180 -2.92 6.42 -15.00
N VAL A 181 -2.46 5.17 -15.05
CA VAL A 181 -2.31 4.36 -13.84
C VAL A 181 -1.06 4.84 -13.12
N PHE A 182 -1.20 5.12 -11.83
CA PHE A 182 -0.13 5.57 -10.96
C PHE A 182 0.07 4.58 -9.81
N MET A 183 1.32 4.22 -9.56
CA MET A 183 1.72 3.37 -8.43
C MET A 183 2.91 3.99 -7.71
N ALA A 184 2.88 3.97 -6.38
CA ALA A 184 3.98 4.43 -5.54
C ALA A 184 4.42 3.37 -4.53
N GLY A 185 5.73 3.29 -4.32
CA GLY A 185 6.37 2.41 -3.35
C GLY A 185 6.46 3.03 -1.95
N TRP A 186 7.46 2.59 -1.19
CA TRP A 186 7.66 3.01 0.20
C TRP A 186 8.27 4.41 0.33
N PRO A 187 7.87 5.20 1.34
CA PRO A 187 8.54 6.45 1.70
C PRO A 187 9.74 6.19 2.60
N THR A 188 10.95 6.46 2.10
CA THR A 188 12.19 6.18 2.82
C THR A 188 13.04 7.44 3.01
N ASN A 189 13.82 7.48 4.09
CA ASN A 189 14.90 8.44 4.22
C ASN A 189 16.05 7.99 3.31
N PRO A 190 16.46 8.76 2.29
CA PRO A 190 17.49 8.33 1.35
C PRO A 190 18.90 8.22 1.96
N CYS A 191 19.13 8.76 3.16
CA CYS A 191 20.42 8.73 3.83
C CYS A 191 20.53 7.61 4.88
N ASP A 192 19.51 7.48 5.72
CA ASP A 192 19.56 6.61 6.91
C ASP A 192 18.37 5.65 7.01
N GLY A 193 17.50 5.63 6.01
CA GLY A 193 16.33 4.75 5.96
C GLY A 193 16.65 3.38 5.36
N PRO A 194 15.75 2.39 5.55
CA PRO A 194 15.84 1.15 4.79
C PRO A 194 15.76 1.42 3.29
N GLU A 195 16.46 0.59 2.49
CA GLU A 195 16.28 0.61 1.05
C GLU A 195 14.85 0.23 0.67
N SER A 196 14.37 0.75 -0.46
CA SER A 196 13.07 0.38 -1.02
C SER A 196 13.16 0.30 -2.52
N PHE A 197 12.35 -0.57 -3.12
CA PHE A 197 12.24 -0.67 -4.57
C PHE A 197 10.78 -0.69 -5.01
N LEU A 198 10.57 -0.23 -6.25
CA LEU A 198 9.35 -0.37 -7.02
C LEU A 198 9.76 -0.75 -8.45
N GLU A 199 9.75 -2.04 -8.75
CA GLU A 199 10.28 -2.57 -10.00
C GLU A 199 9.14 -2.96 -10.95
N PRO A 200 9.12 -2.43 -12.18
CA PRO A 200 8.07 -2.74 -13.14
C PRO A 200 8.13 -4.21 -13.56
N VAL A 201 6.99 -4.91 -13.52
CA VAL A 201 6.83 -6.27 -14.08
C VAL A 201 6.14 -6.22 -15.44
N THR A 202 5.11 -5.38 -15.58
CA THR A 202 4.53 -5.04 -16.89
C THR A 202 5.12 -3.74 -17.45
N SER A 203 4.66 -3.31 -18.63
CA SER A 203 5.19 -2.10 -19.27
C SER A 203 4.75 -0.81 -18.55
N TRP A 204 5.71 -0.14 -17.91
CA TRP A 204 5.54 1.20 -17.33
C TRP A 204 6.41 2.21 -18.08
N ARG A 205 5.91 3.43 -18.29
CA ARG A 205 6.58 4.44 -19.14
C ARG A 205 7.41 5.47 -18.38
N TYR A 206 6.97 5.86 -17.19
CA TYR A 206 7.53 7.03 -16.50
C TYR A 206 7.95 6.70 -15.06
N PRO A 207 9.00 5.88 -14.85
CA PRO A 207 9.58 5.72 -13.52
C PRO A 207 10.15 7.05 -13.03
N ARG A 208 9.83 7.42 -11.79
CA ARG A 208 10.35 8.63 -11.14
C ARG A 208 10.59 8.39 -9.66
N ARG A 209 11.62 9.04 -9.14
CA ARG A 209 11.84 9.21 -7.70
C ARG A 209 11.34 10.59 -7.28
N LEU A 210 10.28 10.63 -6.47
CA LEU A 210 9.83 11.85 -5.82
C LEU A 210 10.73 12.15 -4.61
N VAL A 211 10.94 13.43 -4.33
CA VAL A 211 11.65 13.92 -3.14
C VAL A 211 10.76 14.92 -2.44
N GLY A 212 10.59 14.74 -1.13
CA GLY A 212 9.84 15.65 -0.28
C GLY A 212 10.65 16.05 0.95
N HIS A 213 10.43 17.26 1.45
CA HIS A 213 11.18 17.83 2.57
C HIS A 213 10.28 18.01 3.79
N GLN A 214 10.67 17.40 4.92
CA GLN A 214 9.89 17.43 6.17
C GLN A 214 8.42 16.97 5.99
N VAL A 215 8.21 16.03 5.07
CA VAL A 215 6.90 15.49 4.72
C VAL A 215 6.45 14.35 5.64
N THR A 216 7.39 13.77 6.38
CA THR A 216 7.16 12.79 7.45
C THR A 216 7.76 13.28 8.77
N GLY A 217 7.34 12.68 9.89
CA GLY A 217 7.96 12.92 11.19
C GLY A 217 9.29 12.19 11.43
N LEU A 218 9.74 11.36 10.47
CA LEU A 218 10.92 10.49 10.65
C LEU A 218 12.19 11.04 10.01
N SER A 219 12.10 11.95 9.04
CA SER A 219 13.27 12.42 8.30
C SER A 219 13.12 13.83 7.73
N LYS A 220 14.26 14.50 7.51
CA LYS A 220 14.31 15.81 6.83
C LYS A 220 14.00 15.70 5.33
N SER A 221 14.38 14.58 4.72
CA SER A 221 14.12 14.27 3.31
C SER A 221 13.49 12.89 3.22
N THR A 222 12.50 12.74 2.34
CA THR A 222 11.83 11.48 2.07
C THR A 222 11.78 11.26 0.56
N THR A 223 12.14 10.05 0.12
CA THR A 223 12.05 9.64 -1.28
C THR A 223 10.98 8.59 -1.47
N VAL A 224 10.31 8.60 -2.62
CA VAL A 224 9.37 7.56 -3.02
C VAL A 224 9.56 7.23 -4.50
N GLU A 225 9.74 5.95 -4.82
CA GLU A 225 9.68 5.49 -6.20
C GLU A 225 8.24 5.44 -6.70
N THR A 226 8.05 5.86 -7.95
CA THR A 226 6.73 5.91 -8.59
C THR A 226 6.82 5.37 -10.01
N LEU A 227 5.75 4.71 -10.44
CA LEU A 227 5.55 4.28 -11.81
C LEU A 227 4.25 4.90 -12.32
N GLU A 228 4.31 5.41 -13.56
CA GLU A 228 3.16 5.97 -14.26
C GLU A 228 3.15 5.46 -15.70
N THR A 229 1.96 5.10 -16.19
CA THR A 229 1.73 4.73 -17.59
C THR A 229 0.31 5.09 -18.00
N SER A 230 0.10 5.35 -19.28
CA SER A 230 -1.25 5.58 -19.81
C SER A 230 -2.17 4.40 -19.51
N LEU A 231 -3.42 4.68 -19.16
CA LEU A 231 -4.44 3.63 -19.03
C LEU A 231 -4.76 3.07 -20.42
N GLU A 232 -4.10 1.97 -20.76
CA GLU A 232 -4.27 1.20 -21.99
C GLU A 232 -4.93 -0.14 -21.63
N GLY A 233 -6.26 -0.22 -21.72
CA GLY A 233 -7.05 -1.40 -21.35
C GLY A 233 -7.24 -1.59 -19.83
N GLU A 234 -7.71 -2.80 -19.45
CA GLU A 234 -8.11 -3.12 -18.07
C GLU A 234 -6.93 -3.56 -17.18
N GLY A 235 -5.73 -3.73 -17.73
CA GLY A 235 -4.55 -4.28 -17.04
C GLY A 235 -4.28 -5.76 -17.40
N PRO A 236 -3.48 -6.48 -16.60
CA PRO A 236 -2.93 -6.07 -15.31
C PRO A 236 -1.76 -5.07 -15.43
N TYR A 237 -1.68 -4.14 -14.47
CA TYR A 237 -0.50 -3.31 -14.22
C TYR A 237 0.21 -3.85 -12.98
N ILE A 238 1.46 -4.33 -13.15
CA ILE A 238 2.16 -5.10 -12.13
C ILE A 238 3.51 -4.47 -11.82
N ALA A 239 3.83 -4.39 -10.54
CA ALA A 239 5.18 -4.08 -10.06
C ALA A 239 5.54 -4.95 -8.84
N LEU A 240 6.83 -5.18 -8.64
CA LEU A 240 7.38 -5.68 -7.38
C LEU A 240 7.62 -4.48 -6.45
N VAL A 241 7.24 -4.63 -5.19
CA VAL A 241 7.41 -3.61 -4.16
C VAL A 241 8.16 -4.24 -2.98
N GLY A 242 9.16 -3.54 -2.47
CA GLY A 242 9.94 -4.01 -1.34
C GLY A 242 10.46 -2.86 -0.48
N LEU A 243 10.76 -3.21 0.77
CA LEU A 243 11.36 -2.35 1.78
C LEU A 243 12.37 -3.21 2.53
N GLY A 244 13.52 -2.68 2.92
CA GLY A 244 14.54 -3.38 3.69
C GLY A 244 15.10 -4.63 3.00
N GLN A 245 15.64 -5.55 3.81
CA GLN A 245 16.17 -6.81 3.32
C GLN A 245 15.02 -7.81 3.17
N CYS A 246 14.48 -7.86 1.95
CA CYS A 246 13.39 -8.75 1.56
C CYS A 246 13.82 -9.73 0.46
N GLY A 247 13.14 -10.87 0.38
CA GLY A 247 13.43 -11.90 -0.61
C GLY A 247 13.07 -13.30 -0.15
N PRO A 248 13.03 -14.28 -1.07
CA PRO A 248 13.45 -14.20 -2.47
C PRO A 248 12.46 -13.47 -3.39
N LEU A 249 12.92 -13.06 -4.59
CA LEU A 249 12.05 -12.50 -5.63
C LEU A 249 11.16 -13.59 -6.24
N PRO A 250 9.90 -13.27 -6.59
CA PRO A 250 9.00 -14.21 -7.24
C PRO A 250 9.24 -14.28 -8.75
N GLN A 251 8.79 -15.36 -9.37
CA GLN A 251 8.44 -15.34 -10.79
C GLN A 251 6.97 -14.93 -10.94
N VAL A 252 6.69 -14.06 -11.91
CA VAL A 252 5.35 -13.58 -12.22
C VAL A 252 5.06 -13.86 -13.69
N ASN A 253 3.99 -14.60 -13.97
CA ASN A 253 3.54 -14.89 -15.32
C ASN A 253 2.11 -14.39 -15.50
N VAL A 254 1.84 -13.80 -16.67
CA VAL A 254 0.50 -13.33 -17.04
C VAL A 254 0.02 -14.18 -18.21
N SER A 255 -1.12 -14.85 -18.06
CA SER A 255 -1.73 -15.68 -19.11
C SER A 255 -3.24 -15.57 -19.02
N ASP A 256 -3.90 -15.26 -20.15
CA ASP A 256 -5.37 -15.19 -20.24
C ASP A 256 -6.04 -14.30 -19.17
N GLY A 257 -5.36 -13.23 -18.75
CA GLY A 257 -5.82 -12.30 -17.71
C GLY A 257 -5.54 -12.74 -16.26
N ASP A 258 -5.17 -14.00 -16.05
CA ASP A 258 -4.72 -14.51 -14.75
C ASP A 258 -3.26 -14.12 -14.49
N VAL A 259 -2.96 -13.80 -13.23
CA VAL A 259 -1.59 -13.51 -12.77
C VAL A 259 -1.14 -14.63 -11.84
N VAL A 260 -0.13 -15.36 -12.28
CA VAL A 260 0.46 -16.49 -11.55
C VAL A 260 1.76 -16.05 -10.90
N VAL A 261 1.82 -16.13 -9.58
CA VAL A 261 2.97 -15.74 -8.76
C VAL A 261 3.54 -16.96 -8.05
N SER A 262 4.84 -17.19 -8.21
CA SER A 262 5.55 -18.28 -7.53
C SER A 262 6.81 -17.78 -6.84
N PHE A 263 6.86 -17.91 -5.52
CA PHE A 263 8.08 -17.72 -4.73
C PHE A 263 8.86 -19.04 -4.62
N PRO A 264 10.20 -19.02 -4.65
CA PRO A 264 11.01 -20.21 -4.44
C PRO A 264 10.63 -21.01 -3.19
N GLY A 265 10.32 -22.29 -3.38
CA GLY A 265 9.95 -23.21 -2.29
C GLY A 265 8.55 -23.02 -1.71
N GLN A 266 7.73 -22.14 -2.31
CA GLN A 266 6.38 -21.85 -1.82
C GLN A 266 5.30 -22.36 -2.80
N SER A 267 4.07 -22.43 -2.30
CA SER A 267 2.91 -22.68 -3.15
C SER A 267 2.65 -21.52 -4.11
N ILE A 268 2.10 -21.86 -5.29
CA ILE A 268 1.75 -20.89 -6.32
C ILE A 268 0.49 -20.13 -5.89
N ALA A 269 0.53 -18.80 -6.02
CA ALA A 269 -0.64 -17.94 -5.90
C ALA A 269 -1.16 -17.59 -7.29
N VAL A 270 -2.47 -17.71 -7.49
CA VAL A 270 -3.15 -17.26 -8.71
C VAL A 270 -4.10 -16.14 -8.33
N LEU A 271 -3.97 -15.02 -9.04
CA LEU A 271 -4.88 -13.88 -8.98
C LEU A 271 -5.72 -13.89 -10.25
N LYS A 272 -7.02 -13.67 -10.08
CA LYS A 272 -7.99 -13.61 -11.18
C LYS A 272 -8.66 -12.26 -11.18
N PHE A 273 -8.85 -11.71 -12.37
CA PHE A 273 -9.72 -10.57 -12.57
C PHE A 273 -11.11 -11.08 -12.95
N ASP A 274 -12.08 -10.90 -12.06
CA ASP A 274 -13.45 -11.35 -12.31
C ASP A 274 -14.37 -10.11 -12.39
N CYS A 275 -14.59 -9.61 -13.61
CA CYS A 275 -15.57 -8.54 -13.87
C CYS A 275 -17.02 -9.01 -13.69
N SER A 276 -17.28 -10.32 -13.54
CA SER A 276 -18.64 -10.88 -13.61
C SER A 276 -19.48 -10.70 -12.33
N ARG A 277 -18.97 -10.00 -11.31
CA ARG A 277 -19.71 -9.69 -10.08
C ARG A 277 -19.85 -8.18 -9.89
N SER A 278 -20.74 -7.58 -10.68
CA SER A 278 -21.38 -6.30 -10.38
C SER A 278 -22.87 -6.50 -10.12
#